data_AF-S5RN55-F1
#
_entry.id   AF-S5RN55-F1
#
_cell.length_a   1.000
_cell.length_b   1.000
_cell.length_c   1.000
_cell.angle_alpha   90.00
_cell.angle_beta   90.00
_cell.angle_gamma   90.00
#
_symmetry.space_group_name_H-M   'P 1'
#
loop_
_entity.id
_entity.type
_entity.pdbx_description
1 polymer ?
#
loop_
_entity_poly.entity_id
_entity_poly.type
_entity_poly.pdbx_seq_one_letter_code
_entity_poly.pdbx_strand_id
1 'polypeptide(L)'
;KSPNAFLIYRKAFLNELNRQNHNLRMTDVSKLVSNYWKGEPDNVKDAYRKIAQEVEVELNEKRKKTASYKIVWKNSKYSSRKRNQCEKIKKDKSEVNTKF
;
A
#
# COMPACT_ATOMS: atom_id res chain seq x y z
N LYS A 1 11.02 0.00 2.02
CA LYS A 1 11.16 0.27 0.56
C LYS A 1 10.56 1.63 0.29
N SER A 2 11.20 2.47 -0.52
CA SER A 2 10.74 3.84 -0.79
C SER A 2 9.68 3.84 -1.92
N PRO A 3 8.71 4.77 -1.92
CA PRO A 3 7.66 4.81 -2.93
C PRO A 3 8.23 5.26 -4.29
N ASN A 4 7.83 4.57 -5.37
CA ASN A 4 8.14 4.97 -6.74
C ASN A 4 7.32 6.21 -7.15
N ALA A 5 7.79 6.96 -8.13
CA ALA A 5 7.12 8.09 -8.79
C ALA A 5 5.63 7.82 -9.06
N PHE A 6 5.30 6.64 -9.60
CA PHE A 6 3.90 6.24 -9.85
C PHE A 6 3.03 6.22 -8.59
N LEU A 7 3.57 5.76 -7.45
CA LEU A 7 2.84 5.72 -6.19
C LEU A 7 2.59 7.12 -5.63
N ILE A 8 3.55 8.02 -5.82
CA ILE A 8 3.44 9.43 -5.42
C ILE A 8 2.38 10.12 -6.29
N TYR A 9 2.44 9.94 -7.61
CA TYR A 9 1.46 10.46 -8.56
C TYR A 9 0.04 9.97 -8.23
N ARG A 10 -0.13 8.67 -7.99
CA ARG A 10 -1.42 8.09 -7.59
C ARG A 10 -1.97 8.69 -6.30
N LYS A 11 -1.10 8.98 -5.32
CA LYS A 11 -1.52 9.58 -4.06
C LYS A 11 -1.96 11.02 -4.25
N ALA A 12 -1.25 11.79 -5.08
CA ALA A 12 -1.66 13.14 -5.47
C ALA A 12 -3.03 13.12 -6.18
N PHE A 13 -3.22 12.18 -7.12
CA PHE A 13 -4.48 12.01 -7.83
C PHE A 13 -5.64 11.67 -6.88
N LEU A 14 -5.43 10.76 -5.92
CA LEU A 14 -6.44 10.44 -4.91
C LEU A 14 -6.77 11.67 -4.03
N ASN A 15 -5.78 12.45 -3.64
CA ASN A 15 -6.01 13.64 -2.83
C ASN A 15 -6.86 14.68 -3.60
N GLU A 16 -6.63 14.84 -4.89
CA GLU A 16 -7.43 15.73 -5.74
C GLU A 16 -8.87 15.22 -5.89
N LEU A 17 -9.07 13.93 -6.08
CA LEU A 17 -10.40 13.33 -6.11
C LEU A 17 -11.16 13.52 -4.79
N ASN A 18 -10.47 13.32 -3.67
CA ASN A 18 -11.06 13.52 -2.35
C ASN A 18 -11.45 15.00 -2.14
N ARG A 19 -10.66 15.94 -2.65
CA ARG A 19 -10.98 17.38 -2.63
C ARG A 19 -12.25 17.69 -3.43
N GLN A 20 -12.50 16.94 -4.49
CA GLN A 20 -13.71 17.00 -5.31
C GLN A 20 -14.89 16.19 -4.73
N ASN A 21 -14.78 15.69 -3.49
CA ASN A 21 -15.76 14.82 -2.81
C ASN A 21 -15.99 13.46 -3.49
N HIS A 22 -15.10 13.03 -4.38
CA HIS A 22 -15.11 11.70 -4.97
C HIS A 22 -14.36 10.72 -4.05
N ASN A 23 -15.11 10.02 -3.20
CA ASN A 23 -14.59 9.00 -2.29
C ASN A 23 -14.33 7.68 -3.03
N LEU A 24 -13.35 7.67 -3.94
CA LEU A 24 -12.99 6.49 -4.70
C LEU A 24 -12.03 5.58 -3.94
N ARG A 25 -12.25 4.26 -4.02
CA ARG A 25 -11.33 3.30 -3.43
C ARG A 25 -10.00 3.36 -4.18
N MET A 26 -8.93 3.17 -3.41
CA MET A 26 -7.57 3.12 -3.95
C MET A 26 -7.45 2.15 -5.14
N THR A 27 -8.11 0.99 -5.11
CA THR A 27 -8.08 0.00 -6.20
C THR A 27 -8.60 0.55 -7.52
N ASP A 28 -9.64 1.36 -7.47
CA ASP A 28 -10.31 1.90 -8.64
C ASP A 28 -9.49 3.07 -9.21
N VAL A 29 -8.92 3.90 -8.33
CA VAL A 29 -7.95 4.94 -8.71
C VAL A 29 -6.70 4.36 -9.36
N SER A 30 -6.20 3.18 -8.94
CA SER A 30 -5.05 2.53 -9.60
C SER A 30 -5.28 2.32 -11.09
N LYS A 31 -6.47 1.83 -11.45
CA LYS A 31 -6.82 1.48 -12.84
C LYS A 31 -6.81 2.75 -13.68
N LEU A 32 -7.44 3.79 -13.16
CA LEU A 32 -7.53 5.09 -13.81
C LEU A 32 -6.16 5.76 -13.97
N VAL A 33 -5.40 5.85 -12.88
CA VAL A 33 -4.07 6.48 -12.85
C VAL A 33 -3.08 5.75 -13.76
N SER A 34 -3.20 4.42 -13.90
CA SER A 34 -2.35 3.66 -14.82
C SER A 34 -2.54 4.07 -16.28
N ASN A 35 -3.75 4.48 -16.66
CA ASN A 35 -4.03 4.97 -18.00
C ASN A 35 -3.50 6.39 -18.18
N TYR A 36 -3.76 7.30 -17.24
CA TYR A 36 -3.26 8.67 -17.28
C TYR A 36 -1.72 8.72 -17.28
N TRP A 37 -1.07 7.95 -16.42
CA TRP A 37 0.39 7.91 -16.32
C TRP A 37 1.09 7.56 -17.64
N LYS A 38 0.47 6.76 -18.50
CA LYS A 38 1.02 6.42 -19.83
C LYS A 38 0.99 7.62 -20.77
N GLY A 39 -0.06 8.44 -20.69
CA GLY A 39 -0.29 9.62 -21.53
C GLY A 39 0.33 10.92 -21.01
N GLU A 40 0.77 10.96 -19.76
CA GLU A 40 1.42 12.14 -19.19
C GLU A 40 2.73 12.49 -19.93
N PRO A 41 3.06 13.78 -20.07
CA PRO A 41 4.28 14.22 -20.72
C PRO A 41 5.50 13.94 -19.83
N ASP A 42 6.66 13.84 -20.45
CA ASP A 42 7.87 13.36 -19.76
C ASP A 42 8.34 14.33 -18.67
N ASN A 43 8.12 15.64 -18.82
CA ASN A 43 8.42 16.62 -17.78
C ASN A 43 7.67 16.34 -16.47
N VAL A 44 6.41 15.89 -16.55
CA VAL A 44 5.62 15.53 -15.37
C VAL A 44 6.20 14.26 -14.74
N LYS A 45 6.50 13.25 -15.56
CA LYS A 45 7.09 12.00 -15.06
C LYS A 45 8.44 12.25 -14.40
N ASP A 46 9.27 13.13 -14.96
CA ASP A 46 10.57 13.50 -14.43
C ASP A 46 10.47 14.26 -13.12
N ALA A 47 9.52 15.18 -12.99
CA ALA A 47 9.25 15.84 -11.71
C ALA A 47 8.91 14.81 -10.62
N TYR A 48 8.03 13.84 -10.89
CA TYR A 48 7.70 12.79 -9.92
C TYR A 48 8.84 11.81 -9.66
N ARG A 49 9.72 11.55 -10.64
CA ARG A 49 10.96 10.77 -10.43
C ARG A 49 11.90 11.49 -9.48
N LYS A 50 12.09 12.79 -9.65
CA LYS A 50 12.91 13.62 -8.75
C LYS A 50 12.38 13.58 -7.32
N ILE A 51 11.07 13.76 -7.15
CA ILE A 51 10.43 13.66 -5.82
C ILE A 51 10.63 12.26 -5.23
N ALA A 52 10.50 11.19 -6.02
CA ALA A 52 10.72 9.83 -5.54
C ALA A 52 12.16 9.59 -5.06
N GLN A 53 13.14 10.17 -5.77
CA GLN A 53 14.55 10.12 -5.38
C GLN A 53 14.81 10.88 -4.07
N GLU A 54 14.27 12.09 -3.94
CA GLU A 54 14.38 12.90 -2.71
C GLU A 54 13.81 12.14 -1.50
N VAL A 55 12.62 11.54 -1.66
CA VAL A 55 12.01 10.70 -0.62
C VAL A 55 12.88 9.48 -0.29
N GLU A 56 13.50 8.86 -1.28
CA GLU A 56 14.40 7.74 -1.04
C GLU A 56 15.63 8.12 -0.23
N VAL A 57 16.26 9.26 -0.55
CA VAL A 57 17.40 9.81 0.19
C VAL A 57 17.01 10.07 1.63
N GLU A 58 15.91 10.80 1.86
CA GLU A 58 15.44 11.14 3.21
C GLU A 58 15.11 9.89 4.04
N LEU A 59 14.44 8.90 3.43
CA LEU A 59 14.13 7.64 4.11
C LEU A 59 15.39 6.83 4.43
N ASN A 60 16.40 6.86 3.56
CA ASN A 60 17.66 6.17 3.80
C ASN A 60 18.41 6.80 4.98
N GLU A 61 18.46 8.12 5.07
CA GLU A 61 19.04 8.85 6.19
C GLU A 61 18.33 8.53 7.51
N LYS A 62 16.99 8.54 7.49
CA LYS A 62 16.18 8.12 8.64
C LYS A 62 16.51 6.68 9.05
N ARG A 63 16.59 5.75 8.09
CA ARG A 63 16.94 4.34 8.38
C ARG A 63 18.30 4.20 9.06
N LYS A 64 19.32 4.95 8.60
CA LYS A 64 20.66 4.97 9.22
C LYS A 64 20.60 5.41 10.68
N LYS A 65 19.82 6.46 10.99
CA LYS A 65 19.60 6.92 12.38
C LYS A 65 18.90 5.85 13.22
N THR A 66 17.90 5.18 12.66
CA THR A 66 17.09 4.18 13.36
C THR A 66 17.75 2.83 13.55
N ALA A 67 18.71 2.47 12.70
CA ALA A 67 19.44 1.21 12.82
C ALA A 67 20.29 1.12 14.09
N SER A 68 20.53 2.26 14.76
CA SER A 68 21.17 2.30 16.08
C SER A 68 20.33 1.62 17.16
N TYR A 69 19.00 1.64 17.08
CA TYR A 69 18.11 0.90 17.98
C TYR A 69 17.70 -0.43 17.35
N LYS A 70 18.58 -1.44 17.41
CA LYS A 70 18.19 -2.81 17.02
C LYS A 70 17.16 -3.34 18.02
N ILE A 71 15.88 -3.34 17.66
CA ILE A 71 14.83 -3.99 18.46
C ILE A 71 15.04 -5.50 18.39
N VAL A 72 15.60 -6.07 19.46
CA VAL A 72 15.73 -7.51 19.64
C VAL A 72 14.36 -8.07 20.01
N TRP A 73 13.68 -8.70 19.04
CA TRP A 73 12.51 -9.52 19.32
C TRP A 73 12.96 -10.79 20.03
N LYS A 74 12.87 -10.81 21.37
CA LYS A 74 12.99 -12.06 22.12
C LYS A 74 11.83 -12.96 21.72
N ASN A 75 12.15 -14.09 21.10
CA ASN A 75 11.19 -15.12 20.69
C ASN A 75 10.56 -15.75 21.95
N SER A 76 9.54 -15.10 22.51
CA SER A 76 8.66 -15.72 23.49
C SER A 76 7.88 -16.79 22.75
N LYS A 77 8.03 -18.04 23.20
CA LYS A 77 7.44 -19.28 22.68
C LYS A 77 5.89 -19.32 22.67
N TYR A 78 5.20 -18.18 22.57
CA TYR A 78 3.76 -18.04 22.81
C TYR A 78 2.90 -17.75 21.56
N SER A 79 3.46 -17.48 20.37
CA SER A 79 2.64 -17.04 19.21
C SER A 79 2.12 -18.15 18.28
N SER A 80 2.51 -19.42 18.47
CA SER A 80 2.12 -20.51 17.58
C SER A 80 0.64 -20.94 17.71
N ARG A 81 -0.11 -20.49 18.72
CA ARG A 81 -1.51 -20.91 18.91
C ARG A 81 -2.55 -20.12 18.11
N LYS A 82 -2.23 -18.93 17.58
CA LYS A 82 -3.26 -18.04 16.99
C LYS A 82 -3.49 -18.23 15.48
N ARG A 83 -2.76 -19.11 14.81
CA ARG A 83 -2.95 -19.38 13.37
C ARG A 83 -4.12 -20.33 13.06
N ASN A 84 -4.53 -21.16 14.03
CA ASN A 84 -5.53 -22.21 13.81
C ASN A 84 -6.98 -21.78 14.05
N GLN A 85 -7.25 -20.52 14.42
CA GLN A 85 -8.62 -20.05 14.68
C GLN A 85 -9.30 -19.46 13.43
N CYS A 86 -8.55 -19.12 12.38
CA CYS A 86 -9.10 -18.55 11.14
C CYS A 86 -9.57 -19.62 10.12
N GLU A 87 -9.17 -20.89 10.28
CA GLU A 87 -9.53 -21.96 9.33
C GLU A 87 -10.83 -22.71 9.71
N LYS A 88 -11.32 -22.59 10.95
CA LYS A 88 -12.53 -23.30 11.40
C LYS A 88 -13.87 -22.61 11.09
N ILE A 89 -13.88 -21.35 10.62
CA ILE A 89 -15.13 -20.62 10.33
C ILE A 89 -15.64 -20.84 8.89
N LYS A 90 -14.85 -21.49 8.02
CA LYS A 90 -15.20 -21.68 6.60
C LYS A 90 -15.88 -23.01 6.25
N LYS A 91 -16.17 -23.91 7.20
CA LYS A 91 -16.73 -25.24 6.89
C LYS A 91 -18.19 -25.47 7.29
N ASP A 92 -18.91 -24.45 7.78
CA ASP A 92 -20.28 -24.61 8.30
C ASP A 92 -21.33 -23.70 7.65
N LYS A 93 -21.07 -23.24 6.41
CA LYS A 93 -22.04 -22.42 5.63
C LYS A 93 -22.34 -22.98 4.23
N SER A 94 -22.12 -24.28 4.01
CA SER A 94 -22.42 -24.95 2.73
C SER A 94 -23.56 -25.98 2.81
N GLU A 95 -24.30 -26.06 3.93
CA GLU A 95 -25.39 -27.03 4.10
C GLU A 95 -26.75 -26.39 4.42
N VAL A 96 -27.08 -25.20 3.90
CA VAL A 96 -28.48 -24.73 3.89
C VAL A 96 -28.73 -23.84 2.66
N ASN A 97 -28.81 -24.43 1.46
CA ASN A 97 -29.76 -24.01 0.42
C ASN A 97 -29.64 -24.86 -0.86
N THR A 98 -30.27 -26.04 -0.83
CA THR A 98 -30.86 -26.64 -2.04
C THR A 98 -32.08 -27.46 -1.63
N LYS A 99 -33.21 -26.79 -1.46
CA LYS A 99 -34.55 -27.39 -1.53
C LYS A 99 -35.49 -26.40 -2.20
N PHE A 100 -36.35 -26.97 -3.03
CA PHE A 100 -37.31 -26.39 -3.99
C PHE A 100 -36.73 -26.05 -5.36
#